data_AF-A0A9P1W1A6-F1
#
_entry.id   AF-A0A9P1W1A6-F1
#
_cell.length_a   1.000
_cell.length_b   1.000
_cell.length_c   1.000
_cell.angle_alpha   90.00
_cell.angle_beta   90.00
_cell.angle_gamma   90.00
#
_symmetry.space_group_name_H-M   'P 1'
#
loop_
_entity.id
_entity.type
_entity.pdbx_description
1 polymer ?
#
loop_
_entity_poly.entity_id
_entity_poly.type
_entity_poly.pdbx_seq_one_letter_code
_entity_poly.pdbx_strand_id
1 'polypeptide(L)' 'MDFATKLKAMRAQERVTQVEFAALTGISISTVKKYEGASFEMGYGALTKVLGHERFKKYTLWLMIGETAPECGQVAPE' A
#
# COMPACT_ATOMS: atom_id res chain seq x y z
N MET A 1 11.28 8.25 -1.11
CA MET A 1 10.80 7.16 -0.23
C MET A 1 10.91 5.86 -1.00
N ASP A 2 11.39 4.80 -0.36
CA ASP A 2 11.31 3.46 -0.93
C ASP A 2 9.88 2.92 -0.88
N PHE A 3 9.63 1.80 -1.55
CA PHE A 3 8.30 1.19 -1.63
C PHE A 3 7.77 0.77 -0.24
N ALA A 4 8.63 0.25 0.62
CA ALA A 4 8.27 -0.17 1.98
C ALA A 4 7.75 1.00 2.81
N THR A 5 8.44 2.14 2.76
CA THR A 5 8.06 3.38 3.43
C THR A 5 6.74 3.91 2.87
N LYS A 6 6.56 3.89 1.55
CA LYS A 6 5.31 4.32 0.91
C LYS A 6 4.12 3.46 1.36
N LEU A 7 4.28 2.14 1.35
CA LEU A 7 3.24 1.19 1.78
C LEU A 7 2.84 1.42 3.24
N LYS A 8 3.83 1.63 4.12
CA LYS A 8 3.60 1.91 5.54
C LYS A 8 2.87 3.24 5.75
N ALA A 9 3.25 4.29 5.04
CA ALA A 9 2.60 5.60 5.13
C ALA A 9 1.13 5.53 4.66
N MET A 10 0.88 4.85 3.53
CA MET A 10 -0.47 4.57 3.04
C MET A 10 -1.33 3.85 4.09
N ARG A 11 -0.79 2.78 4.70
CA ARG A 11 -1.51 2.03 5.74
C ARG A 11 -1.81 2.89 6.97
N ALA A 12 -0.82 3.69 7.40
CA ALA A 12 -0.96 4.57 8.55
C ALA A 12 -2.05 5.64 8.34
N GLN A 13 -2.14 6.21 7.13
CA GLN A 13 -3.16 7.19 6.78
C GLN A 13 -4.57 6.61 6.81
N GLU A 14 -4.73 5.36 6.38
CA GLU A 14 -6.02 4.64 6.50
C GLU A 14 -6.33 4.18 7.93
N ARG A 15 -5.43 4.45 8.89
CA ARG A 15 -5.55 4.09 10.31
C ARG A 15 -5.83 2.60 10.53
N VAL A 16 -5.31 1.75 9.65
CA VAL A 16 -5.43 0.30 9.78
C VAL A 16 -4.14 -0.30 10.32
N THR A 17 -4.27 -1.28 11.20
CA THR A 17 -3.15 -2.09 11.70
C THR A 17 -2.61 -3.00 10.58
N GLN A 18 -1.41 -3.56 10.77
CA GLN A 18 -0.88 -4.54 9.82
C GLN A 18 -1.77 -5.80 9.70
N VAL A 19 -2.46 -6.17 10.79
CA VAL A 19 -3.38 -7.32 10.83
C VAL A 19 -4.64 -7.04 10.01
N GLU A 20 -5.22 -5.86 10.17
CA GLU A 20 -6.37 -5.44 9.37
C GLU A 20 -6.00 -5.29 7.89
N PHE A 21 -4.83 -4.71 7.60
CA PHE A 21 -4.32 -4.61 6.23
C PHE A 21 -4.14 -5.98 5.57
N ALA A 22 -3.57 -6.94 6.30
CA ALA A 22 -3.43 -8.33 5.86
C ALA A 22 -4.81 -8.95 5.54
N ALA A 23 -5.80 -8.76 6.41
CA ALA A 23 -7.16 -9.25 6.20
C ALA A 23 -7.85 -8.60 4.99
N LEU A 24 -7.74 -7.28 4.84
CA LEU A 24 -8.35 -6.52 3.73
C LEU A 24 -7.77 -6.90 2.36
N THR A 25 -6.47 -7.14 2.30
CA THR A 25 -5.78 -7.43 1.04
C THR A 25 -5.65 -8.93 0.75
N GLY A 26 -5.97 -9.80 1.72
CA GLY A 26 -5.72 -11.24 1.60
C GLY A 26 -4.24 -11.59 1.44
N ILE A 27 -3.35 -10.76 2.00
CA ILE A 27 -1.91 -10.99 2.11
C ILE A 27 -1.64 -11.47 3.54
N SER A 28 -0.80 -12.49 3.73
CA SER A 28 -0.50 -12.95 5.08
C SER A 28 0.19 -11.86 5.92
N ILE A 29 -0.11 -11.83 7.23
CA ILE A 29 0.53 -10.88 8.16
C ILE A 29 2.06 -10.98 8.16
N SER A 30 2.61 -12.19 7.99
CA SER A 30 4.05 -12.41 7.89
C SER A 30 4.65 -11.71 6.67
N THR A 31 3.95 -11.75 5.54
CA THR A 31 4.37 -11.10 4.30
C THR A 31 4.23 -9.59 4.37
N VAL A 32 3.14 -9.06 4.95
CA VAL A 32 2.97 -7.62 5.21
C VAL A 32 4.14 -7.06 6.04
N LYS A 33 4.53 -7.76 7.11
CA LYS A 33 5.68 -7.37 7.94
C LYS A 33 6.98 -7.31 7.15
N LYS A 34 7.21 -8.26 6.22
CA LYS A 34 8.41 -8.26 5.37
C LYS A 34 8.42 -7.09 4.38
N TYR A 35 7.27 -6.76 3.80
CA TYR A 35 7.15 -5.62 2.88
C TYR A 35 7.41 -4.28 3.59
N GLU A 36 6.77 -4.03 4.72
CA GLU A 36 6.99 -2.76 5.46
C GLU A 36 8.36 -2.69 6.14
N GLY A 37 9.00 -3.84 6.37
CA GLY A 37 10.37 -3.92 6.89
C GLY A 37 11.45 -3.87 5.82
N ALA A 38 11.10 -3.59 4.55
CA ALA A 38 12.01 -3.57 3.41
C ALA A 38 12.86 -4.84 3.23
N SER A 39 12.44 -5.96 3.83
CA SER A 39 13.18 -7.22 3.83
C SER A 39 12.84 -8.11 2.62
N PHE A 40 11.82 -7.73 1.85
CA PHE A 40 11.33 -8.48 0.70
C PHE A 40 10.59 -7.53 -0.26
N GLU A 41 10.82 -7.70 -1.57
CA GLU A 41 10.12 -6.90 -2.58
C GLU A 41 8.70 -7.43 -2.86
N MET A 42 7.76 -6.52 -3.09
CA MET A 42 6.37 -6.87 -3.39
C MET A 42 6.23 -7.34 -4.83
N GLY A 43 5.84 -8.61 -5.01
CA GLY A 43 5.53 -9.16 -6.32
C GLY A 43 4.19 -8.68 -6.86
N TYR A 44 4.02 -8.78 -8.19
CA TYR A 44 2.83 -8.36 -8.94
C TYR A 44 1.50 -8.83 -8.31
N GLY A 45 1.39 -10.10 -7.92
CA GLY A 45 0.16 -10.65 -7.37
C GLY A 45 -0.26 -10.07 -6.01
N ALA A 46 0.69 -9.63 -5.19
CA ALA A 46 0.39 -8.91 -3.95
C ALA A 46 0.05 -7.44 -4.25
N LEU A 47 0.78 -6.83 -5.19
CA LEU A 47 0.57 -5.45 -5.61
C LEU A 47 -0.85 -5.23 -6.15
N THR A 48 -1.35 -6.09 -7.03
CA THR A 48 -2.70 -5.97 -7.58
C THR A 48 -3.80 -6.12 -6.53
N LYS A 49 -3.60 -6.94 -5.50
CA LYS A 49 -4.52 -7.04 -4.36
C LYS A 49 -4.59 -5.74 -3.56
N VAL A 50 -3.46 -5.08 -3.35
CA VAL A 50 -3.42 -3.78 -2.65
C VAL A 50 -4.06 -2.70 -3.53
N LEU A 51 -3.59 -2.53 -4.76
CA LEU A 51 -4.01 -1.44 -5.64
C LEU A 51 -5.45 -1.60 -6.16
N GLY A 52 -5.97 -2.84 -6.21
CA GLY A 52 -7.35 -3.11 -6.58
C GLY A 52 -8.35 -2.94 -5.44
N HIS A 53 -7.90 -2.72 -4.19
CA HIS A 53 -8.78 -2.59 -3.05
C HIS A 53 -9.34 -1.17 -2.94
N GLU A 54 -10.65 -1.03 -2.73
CA GLU A 54 -11.37 0.27 -2.72
C GLU A 54 -10.75 1.32 -1.78
N ARG A 55 -10.23 0.90 -0.63
CA ARG A 55 -9.56 1.82 0.33
C ARG A 55 -8.20 2.32 -0.15
N PHE A 56 -7.49 1.53 -0.95
CA PHE A 56 -6.08 1.78 -1.27
C PHE A 56 -5.84 2.22 -2.72
N LYS A 57 -6.78 1.97 -3.64
CA LYS A 57 -6.66 2.29 -5.07
C LYS A 57 -6.36 3.77 -5.36
N LYS A 58 -6.79 4.67 -4.48
CA LYS A 58 -6.51 6.12 -4.54
C LYS A 58 -5.02 6.47 -4.38
N TYR A 59 -4.19 5.55 -3.91
CA TYR A 59 -2.75 5.78 -3.75
C TYR A 59 -1.91 5.19 -4.89
N THR A 60 -2.53 4.65 -5.94
CA THR A 60 -1.84 3.87 -6.99
C THR A 60 -0.72 4.64 -7.66
N LEU A 61 -1.02 5.84 -8.17
CA LEU A 61 -0.06 6.67 -8.87
C LEU A 61 1.13 7.03 -7.96
N TRP A 62 0.81 7.39 -6.73
CA TRP A 62 1.80 7.78 -5.74
C TRP A 62 2.68 6.60 -5.29
N LEU A 63 2.08 5.42 -5.08
CA LEU A 63 2.81 4.21 -4.69
C LEU A 63 3.82 3.82 -5.79
N MET A 64 3.37 3.84 -7.05
CA MET A 64 4.13 3.35 -8.20
C MET A 64 5.21 4.32 -8.66
N ILE A 65 4.87 5.59 -8.90
CA ILE A 65 5.79 6.57 -9.51
C ILE A 65 6.01 7.81 -8.66
N GLY A 66 5.30 7.96 -7.55
CA GLY A 66 5.46 9.10 -6.64
C GLY A 66 4.70 10.36 -7.04
N GLU A 67 3.85 10.28 -8.06
CA GLU A 67 3.02 11.38 -8.53
C GLU A 67 1.59 11.30 -7.95
N THR A 68 0.88 12.42 -7.99
CA THR A 68 -0.53 12.53 -7.57
C THR A 68 -1.34 13.21 -8.66
N ALA A 69 -2.61 12.84 -8.79
CA ALA A 69 -3.59 13.48 -9.67
C ALA A 69 -4.93 13.59 -8.92
N PRO A 70 -5.09 14.57 -8.01
CA PRO A 70 -6.28 14.70 -7.17
C PRO A 70 -7.59 14.80 -7.96
N GLU A 71 -7.55 15.40 -9.14
CA GLU A 71 -8.68 15.49 -10.09
C GLU A 71 -9.21 14.13 -10.54
N CYS A 72 -8.36 13.09 -10.51
CA CYS A 72 -8.68 11.70 -10.80
C CYS A 72 -8.80 10.84 -9.53
N GLY A 73 -8.81 11.47 -8.36
CA GLY A 73 -8.83 10.78 -7.06
C GLY A 73 -7.54 10.03 -6.71
N GLN A 74 -6.42 10.34 -7.38
CA GLN A 74 -5.10 9.78 -7.05
C GLN A 74 -4.34 10.72 -6.12
N VAL A 75 -4.13 10.31 -4.87
CA VAL A 75 -3.60 11.13 -3.78
C VAL A 75 -2.37 10.50 -3.12
N ALA A 76 -1.61 11.32 -2.39
CA ALA A 76 -0.61 10.86 -1.46
C ALA A 76 -1.22 10.77 -0.04
N PRO A 77 -0.67 9.92 0.85
CA PRO A 77 -0.96 10.00 2.28
C PRO A 77 -0.49 11.36 2.83
N GLU A 78 -1.34 12.02 3.63
CA GLU A 78 -1.00 13.27 4.33
C GLU A 78 -0.22 13.04 5.63
#